data_AF-A0A7W1SPS5-F1
#
_entry.id   AF-A0A7W1SPS5-F1
#
_cell.length_a   1.000
_cell.length_b   1.000
_cell.length_c   1.000
_cell.angle_alpha   90.00
_cell.angle_beta   90.00
_cell.angle_gamma   90.00
#
_symmetry.space_group_name_H-M   'P 1'
#
loop_
_entity.id
_entity.type
_entity.pdbx_description
1 polymer ?
#
loop_
_entity_poly.entity_id
_entity_poly.type
_entity_poly.pdbx_seq_one_letter_code
_entity_poly.pdbx_strand_id
1 'polypeptide(L)'
;MVDVLGGLETAIEIAANKAGLEKYRLVNLPEQKDPFQKLLSSFAGDAKTSLIKNELGEQYKYYQMLQGLMGQKGIQARLEYDVVIN
;
A
#
# COMPACT_ATOMS: atom_id res chain seq x y z
N MET A 1 5.58 34.71 20.48
CA MET A 1 4.79 34.20 21.63
C MET A 1 4.59 32.73 21.41
N VAL A 2 4.97 31.90 22.39
CA VAL A 2 4.70 30.47 22.44
C VAL A 2 3.91 30.30 23.73
N ASP A 3 2.62 29.99 23.66
CA ASP A 3 1.72 30.01 24.82
C ASP A 3 1.92 28.81 25.77
N VAL A 4 2.63 27.76 25.37
CA VAL A 4 2.96 26.64 26.26
C VAL A 4 4.33 26.07 25.90
N LEU A 5 5.28 26.13 26.84
CA LEU A 5 6.56 25.39 26.80
C LEU A 5 6.32 24.00 27.39
N GLY A 6 5.58 23.18 26.66
CA GLY A 6 5.25 21.82 27.06
C GLY A 6 5.68 20.87 25.97
N GLY A 7 6.45 19.84 26.34
CA GLY A 7 6.90 18.81 25.40
C GLY A 7 5.75 17.93 24.88
N LEU A 8 6.11 16.79 24.30
CA LEU A 8 5.15 15.81 23.77
C LEU A 8 4.09 15.38 24.80
N GLU A 9 4.46 15.30 26.07
CA GLU A 9 3.56 14.95 27.18
C GLU A 9 2.42 15.96 27.36
N THR A 10 2.72 17.26 27.26
CA THR A 10 1.70 18.31 27.36
C THR A 10 0.75 18.29 26.17
N ALA A 11 1.25 17.97 24.97
CA ALA A 11 0.39 17.81 23.80
C ALA A 11 -0.59 16.63 23.95
N ILE A 12 -0.14 15.52 24.55
CA ILE A 12 -0.97 14.34 24.83
C ILE A 12 -2.04 14.68 25.88
N GLU A 13 -1.68 15.40 26.94
CA GLU A 13 -2.61 15.80 28.00
C GLU A 13 -3.70 16.76 27.49
N ILE A 14 -3.33 17.76 26.66
CA ILE A 14 -4.30 18.67 26.03
C ILE A 14 -5.23 17.91 25.10
N ALA A 15 -4.72 16.95 24.32
CA ALA A 15 -5.53 16.11 23.43
C ALA A 15 -6.50 15.22 24.22
N ALA A 16 -6.05 14.62 25.32
CA ALA A 16 -6.89 13.81 26.21
C ALA A 16 -8.00 14.65 26.87
N ASN A 17 -7.67 15.85 27.36
CA ASN A 17 -8.64 16.78 27.93
C ASN A 17 -9.66 17.29 26.89
N LYS A 18 -9.21 17.61 25.67
CA LYS A 18 -10.12 17.97 24.55
C LYS A 18 -11.05 16.81 24.16
N ALA A 19 -10.59 15.57 24.31
CA ALA A 19 -11.37 14.38 24.02
C ALA A 19 -12.25 13.90 25.20
N GLY A 20 -12.11 14.50 26.39
CA GLY A 20 -12.86 14.11 27.59
C GLY A 20 -12.51 12.71 28.13
N LEU A 21 -11.29 12.23 27.89
CA LEU A 21 -10.86 10.88 28.25
C LEU A 21 -10.00 10.88 29.53
N GLU A 22 -10.53 10.36 30.64
CA GLU A 22 -9.77 10.18 31.90
C GLU A 22 -8.74 9.03 31.83
N LYS A 23 -8.98 8.06 30.94
CA LYS A 23 -8.06 6.95 30.65
C LYS A 23 -7.84 6.88 29.15
N TYR A 24 -6.63 7.16 28.72
CA TYR A 24 -6.21 7.00 27.33
C TYR A 24 -5.07 5.99 27.26
N ARG A 25 -5.04 5.19 26.19
CA ARG A 25 -3.94 4.28 25.88
C ARG A 25 -3.27 4.82 24.65
N LEU A 26 -1.97 5.08 24.76
CA LEU A 26 -1.13 5.43 23.62
C LEU A 26 -1.06 4.21 22.71
N VAL A 27 -1.79 4.26 21.59
CA VAL A 27 -1.68 3.27 20.52
C VAL A 27 -0.83 3.91 19.43
N ASN A 28 0.36 3.37 19.21
CA ASN A 28 1.21 3.79 18.11
C ASN A 28 0.56 3.33 16.79
N LEU A 29 -0.12 4.25 16.13
CA LEU A 29 -0.54 4.09 14.74
C LEU A 29 0.66 4.41 13.81
N PRO A 30 0.84 3.71 12.68
CA PRO A 30 0.01 2.64 12.13
C PRO A 30 0.44 1.27 12.66
N GLU A 31 -0.51 0.35 12.82
CA GLU A 31 -0.21 -1.08 12.94
C GLU A 31 0.62 -1.49 11.72
N GLN A 32 1.93 -1.55 11.87
CA GLN A 32 2.79 -2.08 10.83
C GLN A 32 2.34 -3.52 10.64
N LYS A 33 1.63 -3.81 9.54
CA LYS A 33 1.18 -5.15 9.19
C LYS A 33 2.27 -6.14 9.58
N ASP A 34 1.95 -7.04 10.50
CA ASP A 34 2.91 -7.98 11.05
C ASP A 34 3.69 -8.61 9.90
N PRO A 35 5.01 -8.84 10.03
CA PRO A 35 5.80 -9.46 8.98
C PRO A 35 5.15 -10.77 8.46
N PHE A 36 4.45 -11.50 9.34
CA PHE A 36 3.62 -12.65 8.99
C PHE A 36 2.40 -12.31 8.11
N GLN A 37 1.68 -11.22 8.42
CA GLN A 37 0.55 -10.76 7.63
C GLN A 37 0.98 -10.25 6.25
N LYS A 38 2.15 -9.60 6.15
CA LYS A 38 2.75 -9.21 4.85
C LYS A 38 3.13 -10.44 4.03
N LEU A 39 3.73 -11.45 4.65
CA LEU A 39 4.06 -12.73 4.01
C LEU A 39 2.82 -13.43 3.47
N LEU A 40 1.76 -13.56 4.29
CA LEU A 40 0.50 -14.19 3.89
C LEU A 40 -0.19 -13.42 2.75
N SER A 41 -0.19 -12.10 2.81
CA SER A 41 -0.76 -11.25 1.75
C SER A 41 0.01 -11.41 0.43
N SER A 42 1.33 -11.53 0.50
CA SER A 42 2.19 -11.74 -0.68
C SER A 42 1.93 -13.13 -1.29
N PHE A 43 1.89 -14.17 -0.45
CA PHE A 43 1.55 -15.54 -0.87
C PHE A 43 0.16 -15.63 -1.52
N ALA A 44 -0.85 -14.97 -0.95
CA ALA A 44 -2.19 -14.94 -1.52
C ALA A 44 -2.23 -14.20 -2.89
N GLY A 45 -1.45 -13.11 -3.02
CA GLY A 45 -1.29 -12.39 -4.28
C GLY A 45 -0.60 -13.23 -5.36
N ASP A 46 0.44 -13.95 -5.00
CA ASP A 46 1.20 -14.82 -5.91
C ASP A 46 0.37 -16.02 -6.36
N ALA A 47 -0.41 -16.61 -5.46
CA ALA A 47 -1.33 -17.70 -5.78
C ALA A 47 -2.41 -17.26 -6.77
N LYS A 48 -3.02 -16.09 -6.55
CA LYS A 48 -4.03 -15.53 -7.48
C LYS A 48 -3.43 -15.23 -8.85
N THR A 49 -2.23 -14.64 -8.88
CA THR A 49 -1.51 -14.36 -10.13
C THR A 49 -1.18 -15.64 -10.88
N SER A 50 -0.74 -16.67 -10.16
CA SER A 50 -0.42 -17.98 -10.73
C SER A 50 -1.65 -18.69 -11.28
N LEU A 51 -2.80 -18.63 -10.59
CA LEU A 51 -4.06 -19.17 -11.08
C LEU A 51 -4.51 -18.49 -12.39
N ILE A 52 -4.50 -17.16 -12.42
CA ILE A 52 -4.84 -16.37 -13.61
C ILE A 52 -3.88 -16.70 -14.77
N LYS A 53 -2.57 -16.81 -14.48
CA LYS A 53 -1.56 -17.19 -15.48
C LYS A 53 -1.79 -18.62 -16.01
N ASN A 54 -2.18 -19.55 -15.16
CA ASN A 54 -2.48 -20.94 -15.55
C ASN A 54 -3.78 -21.05 -16.36
N GLU A 55 -4.80 -20.24 -16.04
CA GLU A 55 -6.08 -20.23 -16.73
C GLU A 55 -5.98 -19.57 -18.12
N LEU A 56 -5.20 -18.49 -18.23
CA LEU A 56 -5.00 -17.76 -19.49
C LEU A 56 -3.86 -18.33 -20.34
N GLY A 57 -2.92 -19.08 -19.77
CA GLY A 57 -1.79 -19.67 -20.49
C GLY A 57 -1.04 -18.66 -21.36
N GLU A 58 -0.92 -18.94 -22.67
CA GLU A 58 -0.29 -18.08 -23.69
C GLU A 58 -0.96 -16.69 -23.79
N GLN A 59 -2.27 -16.61 -23.50
CA GLN A 59 -3.08 -15.40 -23.62
C GLN A 59 -2.86 -14.43 -22.45
N TYR A 60 -2.19 -14.88 -21.38
CA TYR A 60 -1.80 -14.03 -20.26
C TYR A 60 -0.98 -12.81 -20.71
N LYS A 61 -0.18 -12.97 -21.77
CA LYS A 61 0.63 -11.89 -22.37
C LYS A 61 -0.22 -10.71 -22.83
N TYR A 62 -1.37 -10.97 -23.46
CA TYR A 62 -2.29 -9.91 -23.90
C TYR A 62 -2.96 -9.22 -22.72
N TYR A 63 -3.34 -9.98 -21.69
CA TYR A 63 -3.89 -9.42 -20.46
C TYR A 63 -2.88 -8.51 -19.73
N GLN A 64 -1.62 -8.93 -19.66
CA GLN A 64 -0.54 -8.15 -19.07
C GLN A 64 -0.27 -6.85 -19.86
N MET A 65 -0.32 -6.92 -21.19
CA MET A 65 -0.21 -5.74 -22.06
C MET A 65 -1.33 -4.75 -21.77
N LEU A 66 -2.59 -5.20 -21.73
CA LEU A 66 -3.76 -4.36 -21.41
C LEU A 66 -3.67 -3.74 -20.01
N GLN A 67 -3.28 -4.52 -19.00
CA GLN A 67 -3.01 -4.00 -17.65
C GLN A 67 -1.94 -2.89 -17.68
N GLY A 68 -0.86 -3.09 -18.44
CA GLY A 68 0.18 -2.08 -18.64
C GLY A 68 -0.34 -0.81 -19.31
N LEU A 69 -1.23 -0.93 -20.30
CA LEU A 69 -1.88 0.22 -20.95
C LEU A 69 -2.79 0.98 -19.98
N MET A 70 -3.61 0.26 -19.20
CA MET A 70 -4.54 0.87 -18.24
C MET A 70 -3.82 1.55 -17.07
N GLY A 71 -2.65 1.04 -16.67
CA GLY A 71 -1.82 1.62 -15.61
C GLY A 71 -1.03 2.86 -16.04
N GLN A 72 -0.82 3.06 -17.34
CA GLN A 72 -0.09 4.21 -17.86
C GLN A 72 -0.97 5.47 -17.82
N LYS A 73 -0.48 6.50 -17.14
CA LYS A 73 -1.12 7.83 -17.07
C LYS A 73 -0.11 8.88 -17.52
N GLY A 74 -0.55 9.80 -18.38
CA GLY A 74 0.26 10.89 -18.92
C GLY A 74 0.81 10.61 -20.33
N ILE A 75 1.50 11.61 -20.89
CA ILE A 75 2.14 11.51 -22.21
C ILE A 75 3.48 10.78 -22.03
N GLN A 76 3.67 9.68 -22.75
CA GLN A 76 4.90 8.88 -22.73
C GLN A 76 5.34 8.59 -24.17
N ALA A 77 6.64 8.64 -24.43
CA ALA A 77 7.20 8.16 -25.69
C ALA A 77 7.24 6.62 -25.66
N ARG A 78 6.67 5.96 -26.68
CA ARG A 78 6.65 4.50 -26.78
C ARG A 78 7.10 4.05 -28.18
N LEU A 79 7.78 2.92 -28.24
CA LEU A 79 8.03 2.16 -29.46
C LEU A 79 6.74 1.46 -29.92
N GLU A 80 6.53 1.36 -31.23
CA GLU A 80 5.31 0.78 -31.83
C GLU A 80 5.21 -0.74 -31.66
N TYR A 81 6.29 -1.40 -31.22
CA TYR A 81 6.33 -2.84 -30.96
C TYR A 81 7.11 -3.13 -29.68
N ASP A 82 6.62 -4.12 -28.91
CA ASP A 82 7.33 -4.66 -27.75
C ASP A 82 8.39 -5.66 -28.23
N VAL A 83 9.65 -5.43 -27.85
CA VAL A 83 10.75 -6.36 -28.13
C VAL A 83 10.69 -7.49 -27.11
N VAL A 84 10.31 -8.68 -27.57
CA VAL A 84 10.33 -9.90 -26.77
C VAL A 84 11.62 -10.63 -27.09
N ILE A 85 12.57 -10.62 -26.15
CA ILE A 85 13.80 -11.40 -26.24
C ILE A 85 13.49 -12.80 -25.71
N ASN A 86 13.65 -13.81 -26.56
CA ASN A 86 13.55 -15.23 -26.20
C ASN A 86 14.83 -15.71 -25.51
#